data_AF-A0A925C2G8-F1
#
_entry.id   AF-A0A925C2G8-F1
#
_cell.length_a   1.000
_cell.length_b   1.000
_cell.length_c   1.000
_cell.angle_alpha   90.00
_cell.angle_beta   90.00
_cell.angle_gamma   90.00
#
_symmetry.space_group_name_H-M   'P 1'
#
loop_
_entity.id
_entity.type
_entity.pdbx_description
1 polymer ?
#
loop_
_entity_poly.entity_id
_entity_poly.type
_entity_poly.pdbx_seq_one_letter_code
_entity_poly.pdbx_strand_id
1 'polypeptide(L)'
;MKHMQCLKEIIDRSVSKGWVVSNVFGLFRCRYTDPKHDWLTMREFQALHEHHFSNEKLNVIKDIFLFSSFTGLSYQEVYTLRPANIITGNRSRTELLMMKITTKAQ
;
A
#
# COMPACT_ATOMS: atom_id res chain seq x y z
N MET A 1 -2.50 -5.58 18.19
CA MET A 1 -1.19 -6.25 18.37
C MET A 1 0.03 -5.35 18.17
N LYS A 2 -0.07 -4.19 17.48
CA LYS A 2 1.07 -3.27 17.27
C LYS A 2 1.71 -2.76 18.58
N HIS A 3 0.91 -2.45 19.60
CA HIS A 3 1.43 -1.93 20.87
C HIS A 3 2.30 -2.93 21.63
N MET A 4 1.94 -4.21 21.65
CA MET A 4 2.75 -5.26 22.31
C MET A 4 4.05 -5.53 21.57
N GLN A 5 4.06 -5.43 20.23
CA GLN A 5 5.29 -5.52 19.44
C GLN A 5 6.23 -4.35 19.73
N CYS A 6 5.69 -3.13 19.77
CA CYS A 6 6.46 -1.94 20.11
C CYS A 6 7.04 -2.02 21.53
N LEU A 7 6.24 -2.44 22.51
CA LEU A 7 6.70 -2.59 23.89
C LEU A 7 7.81 -3.65 24.01
N LYS A 8 7.67 -4.78 23.31
CA LYS A 8 8.72 -5.81 23.26
C LYS A 8 10.02 -5.25 22.69
N GLU A 9 9.93 -4.50 21.59
CA GLU A 9 11.09 -3.90 20.94
C GLU A 9 11.78 -2.85 21.81
N ILE A 10 11.01 -2.04 22.56
CA ILE A 10 11.57 -1.09 23.53
C ILE A 10 12.33 -1.82 24.63
N ILE A 11 11.75 -2.89 25.19
CA ILE A 11 12.37 -3.67 26.27
C ILE A 11 13.62 -4.42 25.79
N ASP A 12 13.58 -5.00 24.59
CA ASP A 12 14.75 -5.63 23.97
C ASP A 12 15.90 -4.62 23.78
N ARG A 13 15.59 -3.39 23.35
CA ARG A 13 16.58 -2.30 23.27
C ARG A 13 17.14 -1.91 24.64
N SER A 14 16.32 -1.88 25.69
CA SER A 14 16.76 -1.58 27.06
C SER A 14 17.65 -2.69 27.65
N VAL A 15 17.37 -3.96 27.35
CA VAL A 15 18.22 -5.09 27.74
C VAL A 15 19.56 -5.04 27.00
N SER A 16 19.56 -4.74 25.70
CA SER A 16 20.79 -4.56 24.92
C SER A 16 21.68 -3.42 25.44
N LYS A 17 21.09 -2.39 26.04
CA LYS A 17 21.80 -1.28 26.68
C LYS A 17 22.20 -1.55 28.14
N GLY A 18 21.83 -2.71 28.69
CA GLY A 18 22.12 -3.09 30.07
C GLY A 18 21.30 -2.36 31.12
N TRP A 19 20.24 -1.63 30.75
CA TRP A 19 19.35 -0.95 31.70
C TRP A 19 18.42 -1.92 32.42
N VAL A 20 18.16 -3.07 31.80
CA VAL A 20 17.28 -4.13 32.31
C VAL A 20 18.01 -5.46 32.20
N VAL A 21 17.93 -6.29 33.23
CA VAL A 21 18.66 -7.57 33.33
C VAL A 21 18.11 -8.62 32.35
N SER A 22 16.79 -8.67 32.13
CA SER A 22 16.17 -9.64 31.23
C SER A 22 14.81 -9.18 30.69
N ASN A 23 14.43 -9.67 29.52
CA ASN A 23 13.15 -9.37 28.91
C ASN A 23 12.04 -10.32 29.42
N VAL A 24 11.11 -9.80 30.22
CA VAL A 24 9.94 -10.53 30.75
C VAL A 24 8.92 -10.93 29.67
N PHE A 25 8.95 -10.29 28.50
CA PHE A 25 8.09 -10.59 27.35
C PHE A 25 8.78 -11.45 26.28
N GLY A 26 9.97 -12.01 26.57
CA GLY A 26 10.72 -12.83 25.62
C GLY A 26 9.92 -14.01 25.07
N LEU A 27 9.15 -14.68 25.94
CA LEU A 27 8.30 -15.83 25.61
C LEU A 27 6.96 -15.45 24.96
N PHE A 28 6.57 -14.18 25.00
CA PHE A 28 5.33 -13.72 24.38
C PHE A 28 5.47 -13.71 22.86
N ARG A 29 4.72 -14.59 22.20
CA ARG A 29 4.61 -14.65 20.73
C ARG A 29 3.34 -13.91 20.31
N CYS A 30 3.50 -12.77 19.67
CA CYS A 30 2.41 -12.11 18.97
C CYS A 30 1.95 -13.00 17.82
N ARG A 31 0.83 -13.71 17.98
CA ARG A 31 0.18 -14.38 16.86
C ARG A 31 -0.44 -13.31 15.95
N TYR A 32 0.09 -13.20 14.75
CA TYR A 32 -0.56 -12.46 13.68
C TYR A 32 -1.69 -13.35 13.16
N THR A 33 -2.93 -12.92 13.37
CA THR A 33 -4.07 -13.52 12.68
C THR A 33 -4.20 -12.74 11.39
N ASP A 34 -4.01 -13.42 10.26
CA ASP A 34 -4.19 -12.78 8.97
C ASP A 34 -5.64 -12.31 8.86
N PRO A 35 -5.89 -10.99 8.75
CA PRO A 35 -7.24 -10.52 8.52
C PRO A 35 -7.67 -11.05 7.15
N LYS A 36 -8.83 -11.71 7.09
CA LYS A 36 -9.41 -12.12 5.81
C LYS A 36 -9.56 -10.88 4.94
N HIS A 37 -8.79 -10.82 3.87
CA HIS A 37 -8.91 -9.74 2.89
C HIS A 37 -9.85 -10.22 1.79
N ASP A 38 -11.03 -9.61 1.73
CA ASP A 38 -11.90 -9.76 0.57
C ASP A 38 -11.32 -8.91 -0.57
N TRP A 39 -11.06 -9.56 -1.68
CA TRP A 39 -10.50 -9.00 -2.90
C TRP A 39 -11.59 -8.99 -3.95
N LEU A 40 -11.59 -7.97 -4.80
CA LEU A 40 -12.55 -7.92 -5.90
C LEU A 40 -12.24 -9.04 -6.90
N THR A 41 -13.25 -9.84 -7.21
CA THR A 41 -13.18 -10.76 -8.33
C THR A 41 -13.12 -9.97 -9.64
N MET A 42 -12.61 -10.59 -10.71
CA MET A 42 -12.53 -9.94 -12.02
C MET A 42 -13.89 -9.40 -12.51
N ARG A 43 -14.98 -10.11 -12.18
CA ARG A 43 -16.34 -9.69 -12.53
C ARG A 43 -16.75 -8.42 -11.79
N GLU A 44 -16.48 -8.35 -10.49
CA GLU A 44 -16.78 -7.17 -9.68
C GLU A 44 -15.90 -5.99 -10.06
N PHE A 45 -14.65 -6.24 -10.44
CA PHE A 45 -13.76 -5.21 -10.97
C PHE A 45 -14.27 -4.60 -12.27
N GLN A 46 -14.75 -5.43 -13.21
CA GLN A 46 -15.38 -4.95 -14.45
C GLN A 46 -16.68 -4.19 -14.17
N ALA A 47 -17.52 -4.69 -13.26
CA ALA A 47 -18.73 -4.00 -12.85
C ALA A 47 -18.41 -2.63 -12.23
N LEU A 48 -17.38 -2.53 -11.40
CA LEU A 48 -16.91 -1.27 -10.83
C LEU A 48 -16.43 -0.32 -11.93
N HIS A 49 -15.65 -0.81 -12.90
CA HIS A 49 -15.13 -0.02 -14.02
C HIS A 49 -16.26 0.66 -14.81
N GLU A 50 -17.30 -0.11 -15.16
CA GLU A 50 -18.47 0.38 -15.92
C GLU A 50 -19.45 1.20 -15.08
N HIS A 51 -19.44 1.03 -13.76
CA HIS A 51 -20.36 1.74 -12.88
C HIS A 51 -20.02 3.23 -12.78
N HIS A 52 -21.06 4.06 -12.87
CA HIS A 52 -20.96 5.50 -12.65
C HIS A 52 -21.75 5.89 -11.40
N PHE A 53 -21.05 6.38 -10.38
CA PHE A 53 -21.68 6.83 -9.15
C PHE A 53 -22.37 8.18 -9.37
N SER A 54 -23.49 8.43 -8.68
CA SER A 54 -24.15 9.74 -8.69
C SER A 54 -23.32 10.82 -8.00
N ASN A 55 -22.42 10.43 -7.08
CA ASN A 55 -21.53 11.35 -6.38
C ASN A 55 -20.19 11.46 -7.12
N GLU A 56 -19.87 12.67 -7.57
CA GLU A 56 -18.64 12.97 -8.32
C GLU A 56 -17.36 12.58 -7.54
N LYS A 57 -17.34 12.76 -6.22
CA LYS A 57 -16.19 12.37 -5.38
C LYS A 57 -15.92 10.87 -5.43
N LEU A 58 -16.97 10.05 -5.50
CA LEU A 58 -16.83 8.60 -5.60
C LEU A 58 -16.30 8.18 -6.97
N ASN A 59 -16.65 8.90 -8.03
CA ASN A 59 -16.07 8.67 -9.36
C ASN A 59 -14.57 8.97 -9.37
N VAL A 60 -14.13 10.06 -8.75
CA VAL A 60 -12.69 10.36 -8.63
C VAL A 60 -11.94 9.27 -7.86
N ILE A 61 -12.50 8.79 -6.74
CA ILE A 61 -11.90 7.70 -5.96
C ILE A 61 -11.85 6.41 -6.78
N LYS A 62 -12.92 6.10 -7.53
CA LYS A 62 -12.98 4.95 -8.45
C LYS A 62 -11.86 5.04 -9.49
N ASP A 63 -11.68 6.19 -10.13
CA ASP A 63 -10.69 6.36 -11.19
C ASP A 63 -9.26 6.21 -10.65
N ILE A 64 -8.98 6.75 -9.45
CA ILE A 64 -7.70 6.56 -8.75
C ILE A 64 -7.47 5.07 -8.44
N PHE A 65 -8.49 4.37 -7.92
CA PHE A 65 -8.40 2.96 -7.59
C PHE A 65 -8.15 2.09 -8.84
N LEU A 66 -8.87 2.34 -9.92
CA LEU A 66 -8.69 1.66 -11.21
C LEU A 66 -7.29 1.92 -11.76
N PHE A 67 -6.83 3.18 -11.75
CA PHE A 67 -5.49 3.55 -12.18
C PHE A 67 -4.40 2.81 -11.39
N SER A 68 -4.50 2.80 -10.06
CA SER A 68 -3.59 2.03 -9.18
C SER A 68 -3.65 0.53 -9.48
N SER A 69 -4.82 -0.02 -9.76
CA SER A 69 -5.00 -1.46 -10.03
C SER A 69 -4.40 -1.87 -11.39
N PHE A 70 -4.44 -0.99 -12.40
CA PHE A 70 -3.85 -1.24 -13.72
C PHE A 70 -2.33 -1.03 -13.74
N THR A 71 -1.84 -0.05 -12.99
CA THR A 71 -0.42 0.33 -12.99
C THR A 71 0.39 -0.33 -11.88
N GLY A 72 -0.27 -0.85 -10.85
CA GLY A 72 0.37 -1.38 -9.65
C GLY A 72 0.94 -0.32 -8.72
N LEU A 73 0.63 0.97 -8.94
CA LEU A 73 1.15 2.07 -8.13
C LEU A 73 0.41 2.16 -6.80
N SER A 74 1.17 2.35 -5.73
CA SER A 74 0.61 2.63 -4.41
C SER A 74 -0.08 4.00 -4.40
N TYR A 75 -1.05 4.18 -3.51
CA TYR A 75 -1.76 5.45 -3.37
C TYR A 75 -0.80 6.64 -3.20
N GLN A 76 0.28 6.46 -2.43
CA GLN A 76 1.26 7.52 -2.19
C GLN A 76 2.02 7.92 -3.47
N GLU A 77 2.29 6.96 -4.35
CA GLU A 77 2.91 7.23 -5.65
C GLU A 77 1.96 7.97 -6.59
N VAL A 78 0.68 7.56 -6.63
CA VAL A 78 -0.35 8.27 -7.40
C VAL A 78 -0.58 9.68 -6.85
N TYR A 79 -0.49 9.88 -5.55
CA TYR A 79 -0.63 11.19 -4.92
C TYR A 79 0.54 12.13 -5.25
N THR A 80 1.76 11.60 -5.35
CA THR A 80 2.98 12.39 -5.64
C THR A 80 3.22 12.58 -7.15
N LEU A 81 2.30 12.05 -7.95
CA LEU A 81 2.42 11.95 -9.39
C LEU A 81 2.32 13.33 -10.04
N ARG A 82 3.28 13.64 -10.92
CA ARG A 82 3.32 14.93 -11.63
C ARG A 82 3.08 14.72 -13.13
N PRO A 83 2.54 15.72 -13.84
CA PRO A 83 2.38 15.63 -15.30
C PRO A 83 3.68 15.29 -16.04
N ALA A 84 4.82 15.80 -15.54
CA ALA A 84 6.15 15.51 -16.10
C ALA A 84 6.55 14.02 -16.02
N ASN A 85 5.92 13.25 -15.14
CA ASN A 85 6.19 11.83 -14.97
C ASN A 85 5.39 10.98 -15.96
N ILE A 86 4.37 11.55 -16.62
CA ILE A 86 3.50 10.86 -17.58
C ILE A 86 4.12 10.99 -18.97
N ILE A 87 4.67 9.89 -19.47
CA ILE A 87 5.24 9.84 -20.82
C ILE A 87 4.22 9.17 -21.73
N THR A 88 3.77 9.90 -22.75
CA THR A 88 2.90 9.31 -23.79
C THR A 88 3.80 8.68 -24.86
N GLY A 89 3.75 7.36 -24.99
CA GLY A 89 4.42 6.67 -26.10
C GLY A 89 3.79 7.04 -27.43
N ASN A 90 4.61 7.22 -28.48
CA ASN A 90 4.15 7.64 -29.82
C ASN A 90 3.52 6.48 -30.64
N ARG A 91 2.80 5.58 -29.97
CA ARG A 91 2.02 4.53 -30.62
C ARG A 91 0.61 4.64 -30.06
N SER A 92 -0.38 4.56 -30.95
CA SER A 92 -1.82 4.75 -30.79
C SER A 92 -2.52 3.78 -29.83
N ARG A 93 -1.84 3.38 -28.75
CA ARG A 93 -2.36 2.62 -27.63
C ARG A 93 -1.67 3.23 -26.41
N THR A 94 -2.47 3.86 -25.56
CA THR A 94 -2.09 4.52 -24.31
C THR A 94 -1.47 3.52 -23.34
N GLU A 95 -0.29 3.04 -23.68
CA GLU A 95 0.63 2.40 -22.75
C GLU A 95 1.16 3.56 -21.91
N LEU A 96 0.62 3.68 -20.70
CA LEU A 96 1.23 4.47 -19.64
C LEU A 96 2.63 3.89 -19.45
N LEU A 97 3.58 4.42 -20.22
CA LEU A 97 4.97 4.02 -20.22
C LEU A 97 5.47 4.30 -18.81
N MET A 98 5.63 3.19 -18.07
CA MET A 98 6.34 3.01 -16.82
C MET A 98 6.94 4.31 -16.29
N MET A 99 6.33 4.83 -15.24
CA MET A 99 7.00 5.86 -14.45
C MET A 99 8.33 5.30 -13.97
N LYS A 100 9.42 5.95 -14.37
CA LYS A 100 10.68 5.89 -13.65
C LYS A 100 10.48 6.59 -12.30
N ILE A 101 9.69 6.02 -11.41
CA ILE A 101 9.83 6.31 -9.99
C ILE A 101 10.98 5.43 -9.55
N THR A 102 12.09 6.10 -9.30
CA THR A 102 13.37 5.51 -8.94
C THR A 102 13.16 4.42 -7.90
N THR A 103 13.54 3.19 -8.25
CA THR A 103 13.98 2.19 -7.29
C THR A 103 15.06 2.88 -6.44
N LYS A 104 14.69 3.41 -5.28
CA LYS A 104 15.65 3.57 -4.19
C LYS A 104 15.92 2.14 -3.72
N ALA A 105 16.87 1.51 -4.40
CA ALA A 105 17.62 0.41 -3.85
C ALA A 105 18.26 0.94 -2.56
N GLN A 106 17.87 0.33 -1.45
CA GLN A 106 18.57 0.39 -0.18
C GLN A 106 19.02 -1.02 0.14
#